data_AF-A0A3D0I580-F1
#
_entry.id   AF-A0A3D0I580-F1
#
_cell.length_a   1.000
_cell.length_b   1.000
_cell.length_c   1.000
_cell.angle_alpha   90.00
_cell.angle_beta   90.00
_cell.angle_gamma   90.00
#
_symmetry.space_group_name_H-M   'P 1'
#
loop_
_entity.id
_entity.type
_entity.pdbx_description
1 polymer ?
#
loop_
_entity_poly.entity_id
_entity_poly.type
_entity_poly.pdbx_seq_one_letter_code
_entity_poly.pdbx_strand_id
1 'polypeptide(L)'
;MKDKDRYWDCLDQAIEATNGGRTDEALAWLDEALKADPNGAEAHNTRGEILWDEDKIEEALYEFDLSIRADSKFIHAYLNRAELLIEELGEYEQAIEQCDALLKGTPELARPDRGIEAEIYYLKSKALFYLDDLEGALFLVRRALKTGGEQPIFRAFEGQILFELGRFDEARRLLEHACSLDPDSAHAVYHLGLVLERLGQPEEAGRAFTKANALSPESYPMPVEIDEEGFRQAAEAALRDLPRSVREYVEHVPLLVEDFPSEELLVQENVSPQILGIFVGVPRTEAALTAPVQDLDRVILFKKNLEKVCRDRNELIEQIQVTVKHEIGHYLGLDDESLERLGLA
;
A
#
# COMPACT_ATOMS: atom_id res chain seq x y z
N MET A 1 39.56 -18.19 -15.42
CA MET A 1 38.98 -18.12 -16.77
C MET A 1 37.88 -19.16 -16.89
N LYS A 2 38.16 -20.47 -16.90
CA LYS A 2 37.12 -21.52 -17.01
C LYS A 2 35.96 -21.42 -16.01
N ASP A 3 36.22 -21.10 -14.74
CA ASP A 3 35.14 -21.00 -13.73
C ASP A 3 34.31 -19.71 -13.85
N LYS A 4 34.91 -18.63 -14.36
CA LYS A 4 34.17 -17.38 -14.64
C LYS A 4 33.27 -17.53 -15.86
N ASP A 5 33.75 -18.22 -16.90
CA ASP A 5 32.94 -18.50 -18.09
C ASP A 5 31.73 -19.39 -17.70
N ARG A 6 31.96 -20.38 -16.81
CA ARG A 6 30.88 -21.21 -16.27
C ARG A 6 29.85 -20.42 -15.44
N TYR A 7 30.27 -19.46 -14.63
CA TYR A 7 29.33 -18.64 -13.85
C TYR A 7 28.32 -17.94 -14.75
N TRP A 8 28.79 -17.24 -15.77
CA TRP A 8 27.92 -16.51 -16.70
C TRP A 8 27.04 -17.44 -17.53
N ASP A 9 27.59 -18.57 -17.99
CA ASP A 9 26.79 -19.58 -18.69
C ASP A 9 25.63 -20.10 -17.81
N CYS A 10 25.90 -20.39 -16.53
CA CYS A 10 24.86 -20.84 -15.59
C CYS A 10 23.86 -19.74 -15.26
N LEU A 11 24.32 -18.49 -15.07
CA LEU A 11 23.45 -17.36 -14.81
C LEU A 11 22.51 -17.07 -15.99
N ASP A 12 23.01 -17.13 -17.22
CA ASP A 12 22.19 -16.95 -18.42
C ASP A 12 21.09 -18.02 -18.50
N GLN A 13 21.41 -19.28 -18.18
CA GLN A 13 20.41 -20.36 -18.11
C GLN A 13 19.39 -20.14 -16.99
N ALA A 14 19.81 -19.61 -15.84
CA ALA A 14 18.91 -19.26 -14.76
C ALA A 14 17.92 -18.15 -15.17
N ILE A 15 18.41 -17.09 -15.81
CA ILE A 15 17.57 -15.98 -16.30
C ILE A 15 16.60 -16.48 -17.38
N GLU A 16 17.06 -17.34 -18.30
CA GLU A 16 16.18 -17.95 -19.30
C GLU A 16 15.09 -18.84 -18.66
N ALA A 17 15.45 -19.64 -17.65
CA ALA A 17 14.48 -20.45 -16.91
C ALA A 17 13.47 -19.60 -16.13
N THR A 18 13.93 -18.50 -15.51
CA THR A 18 13.09 -17.54 -14.78
C THR A 18 12.07 -16.90 -15.71
N ASN A 19 12.52 -16.36 -16.84
CA ASN A 19 11.63 -15.78 -17.87
C ASN A 19 10.64 -16.80 -18.46
N GLY A 20 10.97 -18.09 -18.41
CA GLY A 20 10.11 -19.19 -18.83
C GLY A 20 9.16 -19.71 -17.74
N GLY A 21 9.18 -19.16 -16.53
CA GLY A 21 8.39 -19.63 -15.38
C GLY A 21 8.83 -20.99 -14.84
N ARG A 22 10.07 -21.42 -15.12
CA ARG A 22 10.64 -22.71 -14.68
C ARG A 22 11.47 -22.50 -13.42
N THR A 23 10.79 -22.20 -12.31
CA THR A 23 11.42 -21.77 -11.05
C THR A 23 12.44 -22.77 -10.49
N ASP A 24 12.08 -24.06 -10.40
CA ASP A 24 13.00 -25.10 -9.90
C ASP A 24 14.28 -25.21 -10.74
N GLU A 25 14.15 -25.08 -12.06
CA GLU A 25 15.28 -25.11 -12.99
C GLU A 25 16.17 -23.87 -12.82
N ALA A 26 15.55 -22.69 -12.68
CA ALA A 26 16.27 -21.45 -12.43
C ALA A 26 17.10 -21.53 -11.14
N LEU A 27 16.50 -22.01 -10.04
CA LEU A 27 17.20 -22.19 -8.76
C LEU A 27 18.37 -23.17 -8.87
N ALA A 28 18.20 -24.28 -9.60
CA ALA A 28 19.27 -25.24 -9.84
C ALA A 28 20.43 -24.65 -10.64
N TRP A 29 20.14 -23.81 -11.64
CA TRP A 29 21.18 -23.09 -12.39
C TRP A 29 21.88 -22.03 -11.55
N LEU A 30 21.16 -21.32 -10.69
CA LEU A 30 21.74 -20.38 -9.73
C LEU A 30 22.66 -21.11 -8.72
N ASP A 31 22.30 -22.31 -8.28
CA ASP A 31 23.17 -23.14 -7.43
C ASP A 31 24.48 -23.48 -8.14
N GLU A 32 24.43 -23.81 -9.43
CA GLU A 32 25.63 -24.08 -10.21
C GLU A 32 26.46 -22.81 -10.48
N ALA A 33 25.80 -21.66 -10.70
CA ALA A 33 26.47 -20.36 -10.82
C ALA A 33 27.20 -20.02 -9.52
N LEU A 34 26.53 -20.09 -8.37
CA LEU A 34 27.11 -19.76 -7.07
C LEU A 34 28.15 -20.79 -6.59
N LYS A 35 28.12 -22.04 -7.08
CA LYS A 35 29.24 -22.98 -6.91
C LYS A 35 30.48 -22.54 -7.69
N ALA A 36 30.30 -21.95 -8.87
CA ALA A 36 31.40 -21.47 -9.71
C ALA A 36 31.97 -20.12 -9.20
N ASP A 37 31.11 -19.22 -8.73
CA ASP A 37 31.47 -17.98 -8.05
C ASP A 37 30.53 -17.69 -6.86
N PRO A 38 30.96 -17.99 -5.61
CA PRO A 38 30.15 -17.73 -4.42
C PRO A 38 29.89 -16.26 -4.11
N ASN A 39 30.53 -15.31 -4.81
CA ASN A 39 30.27 -13.88 -4.67
C ASN A 39 29.65 -13.31 -5.97
N GLY A 40 28.85 -14.10 -6.67
CA GLY A 40 28.10 -13.63 -7.84
C GLY A 40 26.91 -12.77 -7.43
N ALA A 41 27.06 -11.44 -7.49
CA ALA A 41 26.03 -10.50 -7.05
C ALA A 41 24.73 -10.65 -7.87
N GLU A 42 24.82 -10.83 -9.18
CA GLU A 42 23.66 -11.02 -10.05
C GLU A 42 22.91 -12.32 -9.71
N ALA A 43 23.63 -13.41 -9.45
CA ALA A 43 23.03 -14.68 -9.08
C ALA A 43 22.29 -14.61 -7.73
N HIS A 44 22.88 -13.95 -6.73
CA HIS A 44 22.21 -13.68 -5.45
C HIS A 44 20.96 -12.80 -5.65
N ASN A 45 21.04 -11.75 -6.47
CA ASN A 45 19.89 -10.89 -6.75
C ASN A 45 18.75 -11.66 -7.43
N THR A 46 19.04 -12.41 -8.49
CA THR A 46 18.04 -13.21 -9.22
C THR A 46 17.44 -14.29 -8.32
N ARG A 47 18.23 -14.88 -7.42
CA ARG A 47 17.70 -15.79 -6.41
C ARG A 47 16.74 -15.09 -5.44
N GLY A 48 17.10 -13.90 -4.98
CA GLY A 48 16.24 -13.09 -4.11
C GLY A 48 14.90 -12.76 -4.76
N GLU A 49 14.90 -12.37 -6.04
CA GLU A 49 13.67 -12.10 -6.81
C GLU A 49 12.77 -13.34 -6.88
N ILE A 50 13.34 -14.51 -7.22
CA ILE A 50 12.60 -15.77 -7.27
C ILE A 50 12.00 -16.13 -5.91
N LEU A 51 12.76 -15.96 -4.83
CA LEU A 51 12.30 -16.26 -3.48
C LEU A 51 11.18 -15.31 -3.04
N TRP A 52 11.26 -14.05 -3.43
CA TRP A 52 10.20 -13.07 -3.18
C TRP A 52 8.92 -13.44 -3.93
N ASP A 53 9.01 -13.82 -5.20
CA ASP A 53 7.85 -14.32 -5.97
C ASP A 53 7.22 -15.58 -5.34
N GLU A 54 8.00 -16.36 -4.58
CA GLU A 54 7.55 -17.52 -3.81
C GLU A 54 7.08 -17.19 -2.36
N ASP A 55 6.93 -15.91 -2.02
CA ASP A 55 6.51 -15.41 -0.70
C ASP A 55 7.49 -15.78 0.44
N LYS A 56 8.76 -16.03 0.10
CA LYS A 56 9.84 -16.32 1.07
C LYS A 56 10.62 -15.05 1.41
N ILE A 57 9.94 -14.15 2.10
CA ILE A 57 10.37 -12.77 2.32
C ILE A 57 11.71 -12.67 3.05
N GLU A 58 11.92 -13.45 4.11
CA GLU A 58 13.15 -13.43 4.90
C GLU A 58 14.36 -13.95 4.10
N GLU A 59 14.18 -15.02 3.33
CA GLU A 59 15.22 -15.57 2.47
C GLU A 59 15.54 -14.66 1.29
N ALA A 60 14.54 -14.01 0.70
CA ALA A 60 14.74 -13.01 -0.35
C ALA A 60 15.58 -11.82 0.16
N LEU A 61 15.24 -11.28 1.34
CA LEU A 61 16.01 -10.21 1.97
C LEU A 61 17.47 -10.63 2.20
N TYR A 62 17.67 -11.86 2.68
CA TYR A 62 19.01 -12.41 2.91
C TYR A 62 19.83 -12.50 1.62
N GLU A 63 19.24 -12.93 0.51
CA GLU A 63 19.91 -13.02 -0.79
C GLU A 63 20.23 -11.63 -1.37
N PHE A 64 19.35 -10.63 -1.21
CA PHE A 64 19.69 -9.25 -1.59
C PHE A 64 20.84 -8.69 -0.76
N ASP A 65 20.88 -8.96 0.55
CA ASP A 65 22.00 -8.60 1.42
C ASP A 65 23.31 -9.29 0.98
N LEU A 66 23.26 -10.55 0.55
CA LEU A 66 24.42 -11.25 -0.01
C LEU A 66 24.89 -10.61 -1.32
N SER A 67 23.96 -10.25 -2.21
CA SER A 67 24.27 -9.55 -3.47
C SER A 67 25.00 -8.23 -3.22
N ILE A 68 24.50 -7.42 -2.29
CA ILE A 68 25.11 -6.14 -1.88
C ILE A 68 26.52 -6.35 -1.28
N ARG A 69 26.71 -7.38 -0.46
CA ARG A 69 28.03 -7.72 0.11
C ARG A 69 29.01 -8.21 -0.94
N ALA A 70 28.52 -8.95 -1.93
CA ALA A 70 29.30 -9.49 -3.03
C ALA A 70 29.78 -8.37 -3.98
N ASP A 71 28.90 -7.46 -4.36
CA ASP A 71 29.24 -6.24 -5.08
C ASP A 71 28.42 -5.03 -4.60
N SER A 72 29.05 -4.19 -3.77
CA SER A 72 28.46 -2.93 -3.29
C SER A 72 28.10 -1.92 -4.39
N LYS A 73 28.51 -2.17 -5.65
CA LYS A 73 28.16 -1.34 -6.81
C LYS A 73 26.96 -1.86 -7.59
N PHE A 74 26.44 -3.03 -7.25
CA PHE A 74 25.32 -3.64 -7.94
C PHE A 74 24.00 -3.02 -7.44
N ILE A 75 23.63 -1.88 -8.04
CA ILE A 75 22.50 -1.04 -7.57
C ILE A 75 21.17 -1.79 -7.57
N HIS A 76 20.94 -2.72 -8.49
CA HIS A 76 19.69 -3.47 -8.58
C HIS A 76 19.35 -4.23 -7.29
N ALA A 77 20.34 -4.78 -6.58
CA ALA A 77 20.09 -5.43 -5.29
C ALA A 77 19.65 -4.45 -4.21
N TYR A 78 20.12 -3.21 -4.23
CA TYR A 78 19.60 -2.18 -3.35
C TYR A 78 18.16 -1.79 -3.73
N LEU A 79 17.84 -1.66 -5.00
CA LEU A 79 16.48 -1.33 -5.44
C LEU A 79 15.48 -2.40 -5.02
N ASN A 80 15.79 -3.67 -5.32
CA ASN A 80 14.95 -4.82 -4.95
C ASN A 80 14.80 -4.93 -3.43
N ARG A 81 15.90 -4.75 -2.67
CA ARG A 81 15.83 -4.70 -1.20
C ARG A 81 14.98 -3.55 -0.69
N ALA A 82 15.09 -2.35 -1.27
CA ALA A 82 14.25 -1.21 -0.87
C ALA A 82 12.77 -1.48 -1.15
N GLU A 83 12.45 -2.08 -2.30
CA GLU A 83 11.07 -2.42 -2.61
C GLU A 83 10.51 -3.50 -1.69
N LEU A 84 11.29 -4.55 -1.39
CA LEU A 84 10.92 -5.58 -0.40
C LEU A 84 10.68 -4.98 1.00
N LEU A 85 11.53 -4.04 1.43
CA LEU A 85 11.35 -3.33 2.71
C LEU A 85 10.04 -2.54 2.76
N ILE A 86 9.62 -1.98 1.62
CA ILE A 86 8.40 -1.17 1.52
C ILE A 86 7.15 -2.06 1.45
N GLU A 87 7.12 -3.02 0.52
CA GLU A 87 5.91 -3.77 0.22
C GLU A 87 5.61 -4.86 1.27
N GLU A 88 6.64 -5.54 1.76
CA GLU A 88 6.45 -6.76 2.56
C GLU A 88 6.76 -6.56 4.04
N LEU A 89 7.74 -5.70 4.36
CA LEU A 89 8.25 -5.57 5.73
C LEU A 89 7.76 -4.32 6.46
N GLY A 90 7.23 -3.32 5.75
CA GLY A 90 6.83 -2.04 6.34
C GLY A 90 7.99 -1.24 6.95
N GLU A 91 9.23 -1.53 6.55
CA GLU A 91 10.45 -0.91 7.08
C GLU A 91 10.79 0.37 6.29
N TYR A 92 9.85 1.31 6.29
CA TYR A 92 9.85 2.49 5.42
C TYR A 92 11.03 3.43 5.68
N GLU A 93 11.39 3.68 6.93
CA GLU A 93 12.53 4.52 7.31
C GLU A 93 13.85 3.93 6.81
N GLN A 94 14.02 2.61 6.92
CA GLN A 94 15.22 1.92 6.41
C GLN A 94 15.31 2.03 4.88
N ALA A 95 14.19 1.88 4.17
CA ALA A 95 14.13 2.07 2.72
C ALA A 95 14.49 3.52 2.34
N ILE A 96 14.01 4.52 3.08
CA ILE A 96 14.34 5.94 2.87
C ILE A 96 15.83 6.21 3.08
N GLU A 97 16.42 5.72 4.17
CA GLU A 97 17.85 5.87 4.47
C GLU A 97 18.71 5.29 3.35
N GLN A 98 18.34 4.10 2.84
CA GLN A 98 19.02 3.46 1.73
C GLN A 98 18.89 4.29 0.43
N CYS A 99 17.68 4.75 0.10
CA CYS A 99 17.45 5.60 -1.06
C CYS A 99 18.29 6.89 -0.99
N ASP A 100 18.38 7.52 0.18
CA ASP A 100 19.20 8.72 0.38
C ASP A 100 20.70 8.44 0.22
N ALA A 101 21.17 7.29 0.69
CA ALA A 101 22.55 6.85 0.47
C ALA A 101 22.85 6.65 -1.03
N LEU A 102 21.96 5.98 -1.77
CA LEU A 102 22.11 5.77 -3.22
C LEU A 102 22.13 7.10 -3.99
N LEU A 103 21.22 8.03 -3.68
CA LEU A 103 21.13 9.33 -4.34
C LEU A 103 22.34 10.23 -4.06
N LYS A 104 22.87 10.17 -2.84
CA LYS A 104 24.07 10.91 -2.44
C LYS A 104 25.31 10.38 -3.17
N GLY A 105 25.36 9.06 -3.39
CA GLY A 105 26.53 8.34 -3.87
C GLY A 105 27.66 8.33 -2.84
N THR A 106 28.60 7.41 -3.02
CA THR A 106 29.84 7.30 -2.23
C THR A 106 31.04 7.14 -3.18
N PRO A 107 32.29 7.29 -2.69
CA PRO A 107 33.46 6.94 -3.51
C PRO A 107 33.43 5.50 -4.03
N GLU A 108 32.79 4.59 -3.28
CA GLU A 108 32.62 3.19 -3.60
C GLU A 108 31.42 2.94 -4.53
N LEU A 109 30.36 3.75 -4.45
CA LEU A 109 29.16 3.67 -5.28
C LEU A 109 28.95 4.99 -6.05
N ALA A 110 29.30 4.97 -7.34
CA ALA A 110 29.09 6.12 -8.21
C ALA A 110 27.61 6.52 -8.23
N ARG A 111 27.36 7.83 -8.39
CA ARG A 111 25.99 8.34 -8.50
C ARG A 111 25.27 7.62 -9.67
N PRO A 112 24.03 7.13 -9.45
CA PRO A 112 23.27 6.44 -10.49
C PRO A 112 23.05 7.31 -11.72
N ASP A 113 22.83 6.66 -12.86
CA ASP A 113 22.31 7.35 -14.03
C ASP A 113 20.87 7.84 -13.79
N ARG A 114 20.32 8.60 -14.75
CA ARG A 114 18.99 9.21 -14.59
C ARG A 114 17.85 8.22 -14.48
N GLY A 115 17.94 7.06 -15.11
CA GLY A 115 16.89 6.04 -15.04
C GLY A 115 16.80 5.49 -13.62
N ILE A 116 17.94 5.05 -13.10
CA ILE A 116 18.05 4.54 -11.73
C ILE A 116 17.76 5.64 -10.70
N GLU A 117 18.20 6.88 -10.92
CA GLU A 117 17.89 8.01 -10.03
C GLU A 117 16.37 8.25 -9.94
N ALA A 118 15.64 8.10 -11.05
CA ALA A 118 14.19 8.24 -11.07
C ALA A 118 13.50 7.11 -10.29
N GLU A 119 13.97 5.88 -10.43
CA GLU A 119 13.46 4.73 -9.69
C GLU A 119 13.69 4.87 -8.18
N ILE A 120 14.86 5.37 -7.76
CA ILE A 120 15.13 5.65 -6.34
C ILE A 120 14.19 6.74 -5.79
N TYR A 121 13.91 7.80 -6.56
CA TYR A 121 12.92 8.80 -6.15
C TYR A 121 11.52 8.20 -6.02
N TYR A 122 11.16 7.28 -6.91
CA TYR A 122 9.88 6.59 -6.86
C TYR A 122 9.76 5.68 -5.63
N LEU A 123 10.76 4.84 -5.35
CA LEU A 123 10.79 3.99 -4.16
C LEU A 123 10.75 4.82 -2.87
N LYS A 124 11.55 5.89 -2.78
CA LYS A 124 11.49 6.81 -1.65
C LYS A 124 10.12 7.50 -1.53
N SER A 125 9.48 7.81 -2.65
CA SER A 125 8.12 8.34 -2.66
C SER A 125 7.10 7.34 -2.12
N LYS A 126 7.22 6.05 -2.43
CA LYS A 126 6.36 4.99 -1.89
C LYS A 126 6.54 4.87 -0.38
N ALA A 127 7.77 4.84 0.11
CA ALA A 127 8.04 4.81 1.54
C ALA A 127 7.43 6.01 2.29
N LEU A 128 7.56 7.24 1.75
CA LEU A 128 6.93 8.43 2.34
C LEU A 128 5.39 8.37 2.31
N PHE A 129 4.81 7.78 1.26
CA PHE A 129 3.37 7.59 1.16
C PHE A 129 2.83 6.71 2.29
N TYR A 130 3.50 5.58 2.59
CA TYR A 130 3.09 4.71 3.69
C TYR A 130 3.33 5.32 5.09
N LEU A 131 4.24 6.29 5.20
CA LEU A 131 4.43 7.10 6.41
C LEU A 131 3.47 8.30 6.50
N ASP A 132 2.48 8.39 5.62
CA ASP A 132 1.50 9.49 5.53
C ASP A 132 2.12 10.89 5.25
N ASP A 133 3.38 10.95 4.80
CA ASP A 133 3.98 12.18 4.25
C ASP A 133 3.60 12.32 2.77
N LEU A 134 2.31 12.56 2.52
CA LEU A 134 1.73 12.62 1.18
C LEU A 134 2.30 13.76 0.33
N GLU A 135 2.64 14.91 0.93
CA GLU A 135 3.26 16.02 0.21
C GLU A 135 4.73 15.74 -0.14
N GLY A 136 5.49 15.10 0.77
CA GLY A 136 6.83 14.60 0.50
C GLY A 136 6.84 13.53 -0.60
N ALA A 137 5.89 12.60 -0.57
CA ALA A 137 5.67 11.62 -1.62
C ALA A 137 5.35 12.32 -2.96
N LEU A 138 4.39 13.24 -2.98
CA LEU A 138 4.02 13.98 -4.20
C LEU A 138 5.21 14.73 -4.81
N PHE A 139 6.05 15.33 -3.97
CA PHE A 139 7.27 15.99 -4.41
C PHE A 139 8.25 15.00 -5.08
N LEU A 140 8.46 13.83 -4.49
CA LEU A 140 9.42 12.84 -4.99
C LEU A 140 8.94 12.11 -6.25
N VAL A 141 7.68 11.70 -6.35
CA VAL A 141 7.16 11.08 -7.59
C VAL A 141 7.25 12.05 -8.79
N ARG A 142 7.02 13.35 -8.57
CA ARG A 142 7.22 14.38 -9.60
C ARG A 142 8.69 14.55 -9.98
N ARG A 143 9.59 14.37 -9.01
CA ARG A 143 11.03 14.36 -9.26
C ARG A 143 11.46 13.12 -10.06
N ALA A 144 10.86 11.96 -9.80
CA ALA A 144 11.04 10.75 -10.59
C ALA A 144 10.65 10.98 -12.06
N LEU A 145 9.43 11.49 -12.30
CA LEU A 145 8.92 11.83 -13.64
C LEU A 145 9.83 12.82 -14.39
N LYS A 146 10.32 13.85 -13.69
CA LYS A 146 11.23 14.84 -14.28
C LYS A 146 12.59 14.25 -14.66
N THR A 147 13.04 13.22 -13.94
CA THR A 147 14.39 12.65 -14.09
C THR A 147 14.40 11.50 -15.10
N GLY A 148 13.46 10.57 -14.99
CA GLY A 148 13.37 9.35 -15.79
C GLY A 148 12.43 9.44 -16.99
N GLY A 149 11.63 10.51 -17.09
CA GLY A 149 10.61 10.67 -18.13
C GLY A 149 9.24 10.16 -17.71
N GLU A 150 8.30 10.17 -18.66
CA GLU A 150 6.91 9.77 -18.43
C GLU A 150 6.77 8.25 -18.40
N GLN A 151 7.02 7.67 -17.23
CA GLN A 151 6.70 6.26 -16.97
C GLN A 151 5.24 6.14 -16.48
N PRO A 152 4.43 5.21 -17.03
CA PRO A 152 3.02 5.05 -16.65
C PRO A 152 2.83 4.81 -15.15
N ILE A 153 3.71 4.00 -14.55
CA ILE A 153 3.66 3.66 -13.12
C ILE A 153 3.86 4.88 -12.22
N PHE A 154 4.80 5.78 -12.55
CA PHE A 154 5.00 7.02 -11.78
C PHE A 154 3.81 7.96 -11.90
N ARG A 155 3.18 8.02 -13.09
CA ARG A 155 1.96 8.81 -13.31
C ARG A 155 0.77 8.27 -12.53
N ALA A 156 0.60 6.95 -12.51
CA ALA A 156 -0.45 6.29 -11.74
C ALA A 156 -0.28 6.56 -10.25
N PHE A 157 0.96 6.44 -9.73
CA PHE A 157 1.27 6.72 -8.35
C PHE A 157 1.10 8.20 -7.97
N GLU A 158 1.45 9.15 -8.85
CA GLU A 158 1.12 10.57 -8.67
C GLU A 158 -0.40 10.78 -8.53
N GLY A 159 -1.18 10.07 -9.35
CA GLY A 159 -2.64 10.08 -9.27
C GLY A 159 -3.19 9.51 -7.95
N GLN A 160 -2.62 8.42 -7.45
CA GLN A 160 -2.96 7.83 -6.15
C GLN A 160 -2.67 8.79 -5.00
N ILE A 161 -1.48 9.40 -4.96
CA ILE A 161 -1.12 10.37 -3.92
C ILE A 161 -2.10 11.56 -3.94
N LEU A 162 -2.45 12.06 -5.13
CA LEU A 162 -3.42 13.15 -5.25
C LEU A 162 -4.83 12.74 -4.81
N PHE A 163 -5.21 11.48 -5.01
CA PHE A 163 -6.45 10.96 -4.47
C PHE A 163 -6.43 10.99 -2.94
N GLU A 164 -5.37 10.50 -2.29
CA GLU A 164 -5.22 10.55 -0.83
C GLU A 164 -5.23 11.99 -0.28
N LEU A 165 -4.66 12.94 -1.02
CA LEU A 165 -4.73 14.38 -0.71
C LEU A 165 -6.10 15.03 -0.97
N GLY A 166 -7.12 14.27 -1.40
CA GLY A 166 -8.45 14.78 -1.73
C GLY A 166 -8.54 15.60 -3.03
N ARG A 167 -7.48 15.61 -3.85
CA ARG A 167 -7.39 16.39 -5.10
C ARG A 167 -7.94 15.61 -6.30
N PHE A 168 -9.21 15.23 -6.21
CA PHE A 168 -9.84 14.25 -7.12
C PHE A 168 -9.82 14.64 -8.61
N ASP A 169 -10.05 15.91 -8.97
CA ASP A 169 -10.01 16.36 -10.37
C ASP A 169 -8.62 16.30 -11.01
N GLU A 170 -7.57 16.51 -10.21
CA GLU A 170 -6.19 16.35 -10.67
C GLU A 170 -5.83 14.87 -10.77
N ALA A 171 -6.19 14.08 -9.75
CA ALA A 171 -6.00 12.63 -9.75
C ALA A 171 -6.65 11.98 -10.99
N ARG A 172 -7.89 12.33 -11.33
CA ARG A 172 -8.60 11.80 -12.51
C ARG A 172 -7.79 12.00 -13.78
N ARG A 173 -7.35 13.22 -14.05
CA ARG A 173 -6.63 13.57 -15.28
C ARG A 173 -5.32 12.78 -15.40
N LEU A 174 -4.61 12.60 -14.29
CA LEU A 174 -3.36 11.85 -14.29
C LEU A 174 -3.59 10.35 -14.45
N LEU A 175 -4.60 9.79 -13.80
CA LEU A 175 -4.93 8.36 -13.89
C LEU A 175 -5.49 7.99 -15.27
N GLU A 176 -6.35 8.83 -15.86
CA GLU A 176 -6.79 8.67 -17.25
C GLU A 176 -5.59 8.66 -18.20
N HIS A 177 -4.62 9.56 -17.98
CA HIS A 177 -3.41 9.59 -18.77
C HIS A 177 -2.54 8.35 -18.54
N ALA A 178 -2.34 7.90 -17.30
CA ALA A 178 -1.62 6.67 -16.99
C ALA A 178 -2.26 5.45 -17.67
N CYS A 179 -3.58 5.29 -17.58
CA CYS A 179 -4.32 4.22 -18.26
C CYS A 179 -4.25 4.31 -19.80
N SER A 180 -4.03 5.51 -20.36
CA SER A 180 -3.83 5.67 -21.80
C SER A 180 -2.44 5.21 -22.26
N LEU A 181 -1.44 5.33 -21.39
CA LEU A 181 -0.07 4.89 -21.65
C LEU A 181 0.11 3.40 -21.40
N ASP A 182 -0.52 2.89 -20.34
CA ASP A 182 -0.54 1.46 -19.99
C ASP A 182 -1.98 1.02 -19.68
N PRO A 183 -2.70 0.49 -20.70
CA PRO A 183 -4.06 0.01 -20.52
C PRO A 183 -4.18 -1.24 -19.64
N ASP A 184 -3.10 -1.97 -19.39
CA ASP A 184 -3.09 -3.24 -18.67
C ASP A 184 -2.63 -3.08 -17.21
N SER A 185 -2.34 -1.85 -16.78
CA SER A 185 -2.10 -1.52 -15.37
C SER A 185 -3.38 -1.63 -14.54
N ALA A 186 -3.55 -2.77 -13.85
CA ALA A 186 -4.66 -2.98 -12.91
C ALA A 186 -4.71 -1.89 -11.83
N HIS A 187 -3.55 -1.49 -11.31
CA HIS A 187 -3.39 -0.43 -10.31
C HIS A 187 -3.94 0.92 -10.80
N ALA A 188 -3.48 1.40 -11.96
CA ALA A 188 -3.93 2.68 -12.50
C ALA A 188 -5.45 2.68 -12.75
N VAL A 189 -5.98 1.58 -13.28
CA VAL A 189 -7.40 1.42 -13.57
C VAL A 189 -8.23 1.38 -12.27
N TYR A 190 -7.76 0.67 -11.24
CA TYR A 190 -8.43 0.62 -9.94
C TYR A 190 -8.52 1.99 -9.28
N HIS A 191 -7.40 2.72 -9.21
CA HIS A 191 -7.37 4.06 -8.64
C HIS A 191 -8.19 5.07 -9.45
N LEU A 192 -8.27 4.91 -10.79
CA LEU A 192 -9.21 5.68 -11.60
C LEU A 192 -10.66 5.40 -11.19
N GLY A 193 -11.00 4.13 -10.94
CA GLY A 193 -12.30 3.73 -10.42
C GLY A 193 -12.65 4.41 -9.09
N LEU A 194 -11.71 4.43 -8.13
CA LEU A 194 -11.88 5.14 -6.86
C LEU A 194 -12.16 6.63 -7.07
N VAL A 195 -11.39 7.30 -7.93
CA VAL A 195 -11.59 8.72 -8.24
C VAL A 195 -12.93 8.99 -8.91
N LEU A 196 -13.32 8.18 -9.91
CA LEU A 196 -14.59 8.31 -10.61
C LEU A 196 -15.78 8.15 -9.66
N GLU A 197 -15.68 7.23 -8.71
CA GLU A 197 -16.70 7.04 -7.69
C GLU A 197 -16.84 8.27 -6.78
N ARG A 198 -15.71 8.85 -6.34
CA ARG A 198 -15.69 10.11 -5.56
C ARG A 198 -16.26 11.29 -6.32
N LEU A 199 -16.10 11.32 -7.64
CA LEU A 199 -16.64 12.35 -8.53
C LEU A 199 -18.11 12.11 -8.94
N GLY A 200 -18.76 11.09 -8.37
CA GLY A 200 -20.17 10.81 -8.64
C GLY A 200 -20.43 10.16 -10.01
N GLN A 201 -19.46 9.40 -10.53
CA GLN A 201 -19.54 8.66 -11.80
C GLN A 201 -19.56 7.13 -11.57
N PRO A 202 -20.59 6.57 -10.89
CA PRO A 202 -20.58 5.18 -10.44
C PRO A 202 -20.59 4.15 -11.57
N GLU A 203 -21.23 4.44 -12.71
CA GLU A 203 -21.23 3.53 -13.86
C GLU A 203 -19.83 3.36 -14.48
N GLU A 204 -19.06 4.45 -14.56
CA GLU A 204 -17.69 4.43 -15.07
C GLU A 204 -16.75 3.79 -14.06
N ALA A 205 -16.93 4.09 -12.76
CA ALA A 205 -16.20 3.44 -11.67
C ALA A 205 -16.38 1.91 -11.67
N GLY A 206 -17.62 1.42 -11.81
CA GLY A 206 -17.90 -0.01 -11.87
C GLY A 206 -17.21 -0.72 -13.05
N ARG A 207 -17.11 -0.05 -14.22
CA ARG A 207 -16.34 -0.57 -15.36
C ARG A 207 -14.85 -0.61 -15.07
N ALA A 208 -14.32 0.41 -14.40
CA ALA A 208 -12.93 0.46 -13.99
C ALA A 208 -12.60 -0.68 -13.00
N PHE A 209 -13.41 -0.88 -11.95
CA PHE A 209 -13.23 -1.98 -11.01
C PHE A 209 -13.33 -3.36 -11.69
N THR A 210 -14.32 -3.56 -12.57
CA THR A 210 -14.43 -4.80 -13.34
C THR A 210 -13.17 -5.07 -14.17
N LYS A 211 -12.61 -4.03 -14.80
CA LYS A 211 -11.38 -4.15 -15.58
C LYS A 211 -10.15 -4.42 -14.70
N ALA A 212 -10.01 -3.72 -13.58
CA ALA A 212 -8.92 -3.95 -12.63
C ALA A 212 -8.94 -5.39 -12.08
N ASN A 213 -10.12 -5.87 -11.69
CA ASN A 213 -10.32 -7.26 -11.26
C ASN A 213 -9.98 -8.26 -12.37
N ALA A 214 -10.37 -8.00 -13.62
CA ALA A 214 -10.03 -8.88 -14.74
C ALA A 214 -8.52 -8.95 -15.03
N LEU A 215 -7.77 -7.88 -14.72
CA LEU A 215 -6.31 -7.80 -14.88
C LEU A 215 -5.57 -8.46 -13.72
N SER A 216 -6.00 -8.23 -12.47
CA SER A 216 -5.47 -8.91 -11.27
C SER A 216 -6.60 -9.19 -10.27
N PRO A 217 -7.21 -10.38 -10.32
CA PRO A 217 -8.35 -10.72 -9.46
C PRO A 217 -8.01 -10.78 -7.97
N GLU A 218 -6.81 -11.24 -7.64
CA GLU A 218 -6.36 -11.41 -6.26
C GLU A 218 -6.07 -10.06 -5.59
N SER A 219 -5.44 -9.12 -6.32
CA SER A 219 -5.11 -7.80 -5.78
C SER A 219 -6.30 -6.83 -5.76
N TYR A 220 -7.23 -6.96 -6.71
CA TYR A 220 -8.37 -6.05 -6.86
C TYR A 220 -9.68 -6.85 -6.87
N PRO A 221 -10.12 -7.41 -5.73
CA PRO A 221 -11.39 -8.11 -5.65
C PRO A 221 -12.56 -7.16 -5.94
N MET A 222 -13.65 -7.71 -6.47
CA MET A 222 -14.87 -6.94 -6.66
C MET A 222 -15.49 -6.60 -5.30
N PRO A 223 -15.94 -5.34 -5.08
CA PRO A 223 -16.62 -4.95 -3.85
C PRO A 223 -17.89 -5.77 -3.59
N VAL A 224 -18.21 -6.00 -2.31
CA VAL A 224 -19.51 -6.55 -1.94
C VAL A 224 -20.62 -5.52 -2.22
N GLU A 225 -21.61 -5.88 -3.02
CA GLU A 225 -22.77 -5.02 -3.24
C GLU A 225 -23.86 -5.32 -2.20
N ILE A 226 -24.14 -4.36 -1.32
CA ILE A 226 -25.21 -4.47 -0.34
C ILE A 226 -26.11 -3.23 -0.38
N ASP A 227 -27.42 -3.43 -0.25
CA ASP A 227 -28.35 -2.32 -0.16
C ASP A 227 -28.30 -1.66 1.23
N GLU A 228 -28.95 -0.51 1.38
CA GLU A 228 -28.96 0.24 2.64
C GLU A 228 -29.53 -0.57 3.81
N GLU A 229 -30.55 -1.39 3.55
CA GLU A 229 -31.18 -2.24 4.56
C GLU A 229 -30.23 -3.35 5.01
N GLY A 230 -29.62 -4.06 4.07
CA GLY A 230 -28.66 -5.11 4.34
C GLY A 230 -27.44 -4.59 5.10
N PHE A 231 -26.94 -3.40 4.73
CA PHE A 231 -25.83 -2.75 5.43
C PHE A 231 -26.21 -2.39 6.86
N ARG A 232 -27.40 -1.82 7.08
CA ARG A 232 -27.89 -1.50 8.42
C ARG A 232 -28.01 -2.75 9.29
N GLN A 233 -28.53 -3.84 8.74
CA GLN A 233 -28.60 -5.12 9.45
C GLN A 233 -27.21 -5.70 9.76
N ALA A 234 -26.24 -5.51 8.87
CA ALA A 234 -24.85 -5.90 9.13
C ALA A 234 -24.24 -5.06 10.26
N ALA A 235 -24.45 -3.75 10.25
CA ALA A 235 -23.98 -2.85 11.31
C ALA A 235 -24.64 -3.18 12.67
N GLU A 236 -25.95 -3.44 12.71
CA GLU A 236 -26.64 -3.87 13.93
C GLU A 236 -26.13 -5.22 14.47
N ALA A 237 -25.80 -6.16 13.58
CA ALA A 237 -25.17 -7.42 13.97
C ALA A 237 -23.78 -7.17 14.55
N ALA A 238 -22.96 -6.34 13.89
CA ALA A 238 -21.65 -5.95 14.35
C ALA A 238 -21.69 -5.35 15.76
N LEU A 239 -22.55 -4.34 16.00
CA LEU A 239 -22.68 -3.71 17.31
C LEU A 239 -23.15 -4.68 18.41
N ARG A 240 -24.00 -5.65 18.06
CA ARG A 240 -24.48 -6.68 19.00
C ARG A 240 -23.37 -7.61 19.46
N ASP A 241 -22.39 -7.85 18.61
CA ASP A 241 -21.31 -8.81 18.87
C ASP A 241 -20.07 -8.14 19.47
N LEU A 242 -20.04 -6.79 19.55
CA LEU A 242 -18.99 -6.04 20.25
C LEU A 242 -18.79 -6.48 21.71
N PRO A 243 -17.57 -6.44 22.25
CA PRO A 243 -17.32 -6.64 23.68
C PRO A 243 -18.19 -5.72 24.53
N ARG A 244 -18.65 -6.22 25.70
CA ARG A 244 -19.56 -5.47 26.58
C ARG A 244 -19.01 -4.09 26.96
N SER A 245 -17.70 -4.00 27.18
CA SER A 245 -16.99 -2.75 27.48
C SER A 245 -17.15 -1.69 26.39
N VAL A 246 -17.14 -2.07 25.12
CA VAL A 246 -17.34 -1.15 23.98
C VAL A 246 -18.82 -0.85 23.79
N ARG A 247 -19.65 -1.90 23.88
CA ARG A 247 -21.08 -1.82 23.62
C ARG A 247 -21.78 -0.82 24.53
N GLU A 248 -21.41 -0.78 25.82
CA GLU A 248 -21.94 0.19 26.79
C GLU A 248 -21.57 1.65 26.43
N TYR A 249 -20.48 1.89 25.69
CA TYR A 249 -20.15 3.23 25.19
C TYR A 249 -20.95 3.60 23.94
N VAL A 250 -21.07 2.69 22.97
CA VAL A 250 -21.79 3.00 21.71
C VAL A 250 -23.30 2.95 21.80
N GLU A 251 -23.87 2.33 22.85
CA GLU A 251 -25.33 2.20 23.00
C GLU A 251 -26.06 3.56 22.98
N HIS A 252 -25.36 4.65 23.29
CA HIS A 252 -25.91 6.02 23.30
C HIS A 252 -25.26 6.97 22.30
N VAL A 253 -24.40 6.45 21.42
CA VAL A 253 -23.69 7.21 20.39
C VAL A 253 -24.40 6.94 19.05
N PRO A 254 -24.98 7.97 18.39
CA PRO A 254 -25.55 7.79 17.07
C PRO A 254 -24.56 7.16 16.09
N LEU A 255 -24.98 6.09 15.43
CA LEU A 255 -24.29 5.51 14.29
C LEU A 255 -24.88 6.08 13.01
N LEU A 256 -24.09 6.86 12.28
CA LEU A 256 -24.42 7.38 10.97
C LEU A 256 -23.77 6.50 9.90
N VAL A 257 -24.45 6.37 8.77
CA VAL A 257 -23.93 5.67 7.59
C VAL A 257 -23.95 6.67 6.45
N GLU A 258 -22.77 6.92 5.91
CA GLU A 258 -22.58 7.72 4.70
C GLU A 258 -21.90 6.86 3.65
N ASP A 259 -22.03 7.21 2.37
CA ASP A 259 -21.29 6.48 1.33
C ASP A 259 -19.78 6.72 1.47
N PHE A 260 -19.38 7.98 1.74
CA PHE A 260 -17.99 8.41 1.80
C PHE A 260 -17.79 9.56 2.79
N PRO A 261 -16.56 9.80 3.28
CA PRO A 261 -16.22 11.01 4.02
C PRO A 261 -16.43 12.26 3.14
N SER A 262 -16.94 13.33 3.75
CA SER A 262 -17.06 14.64 3.10
C SER A 262 -15.69 15.30 2.93
N GLU A 263 -15.51 16.16 1.92
CA GLU A 263 -14.25 16.91 1.75
C GLU A 263 -13.88 17.75 2.98
N GLU A 264 -14.88 18.29 3.67
CA GLU A 264 -14.69 19.04 4.91
C GLU A 264 -14.10 18.14 6.01
N LEU A 265 -14.62 16.92 6.14
CA LEU A 265 -14.13 15.94 7.12
C LEU A 265 -12.69 15.50 6.82
N LEU A 266 -12.36 15.25 5.54
CA LEU A 266 -11.00 14.88 5.12
C LEU A 266 -9.98 15.94 5.53
N VAL A 267 -10.31 17.22 5.35
CA VAL A 267 -9.43 18.34 5.69
C VAL A 267 -9.37 18.58 7.20
N GLN A 268 -10.50 18.48 7.91
CA GLN A 268 -10.56 18.77 9.34
C GLN A 268 -9.84 17.71 10.18
N GLU A 269 -10.04 16.44 9.84
CA GLU A 269 -9.51 15.31 10.59
C GLU A 269 -8.18 14.80 10.02
N ASN A 270 -7.75 15.31 8.85
CA ASN A 270 -6.55 14.86 8.14
C ASN A 270 -6.54 13.34 7.96
N VAL A 271 -7.61 12.80 7.38
CA VAL A 271 -7.81 11.36 7.18
C VAL A 271 -7.88 11.02 5.70
N SER A 272 -7.52 9.77 5.38
CA SER A 272 -7.64 9.23 4.02
C SER A 272 -9.10 9.25 3.52
N PRO A 273 -9.35 9.54 2.22
CA PRO A 273 -10.63 9.30 1.57
C PRO A 273 -11.14 7.85 1.66
N GLN A 274 -10.26 6.91 1.98
CA GLN A 274 -10.55 5.48 2.10
C GLN A 274 -10.85 5.02 3.53
N ILE A 275 -10.84 5.93 4.53
CA ILE A 275 -11.19 5.59 5.90
C ILE A 275 -12.55 4.87 5.97
N LEU A 276 -12.63 3.84 6.82
CA LEU A 276 -13.80 2.93 6.89
C LEU A 276 -14.89 3.46 7.83
N GLY A 277 -14.48 4.22 8.84
CA GLY A 277 -15.37 4.93 9.75
C GLY A 277 -14.56 5.86 10.63
N ILE A 278 -15.24 6.78 11.32
CA ILE A 278 -14.60 7.73 12.21
C ILE A 278 -15.50 8.03 13.42
N PHE A 279 -14.88 8.17 14.60
CA PHE A 279 -15.56 8.76 15.75
C PHE A 279 -15.39 10.29 15.77
N VAL A 280 -16.50 11.02 15.81
CA VAL A 280 -16.50 12.49 15.93
C VAL A 280 -17.14 12.87 17.27
N GLY A 281 -16.38 13.54 18.14
CA GLY A 281 -16.86 14.00 19.44
C GLY A 281 -15.79 14.78 20.21
N VAL A 282 -16.11 15.22 21.43
CA VAL A 282 -15.17 15.97 22.28
C VAL A 282 -14.56 15.01 23.32
N PRO A 283 -13.24 14.71 23.26
CA PRO A 283 -12.61 13.79 24.19
C PRO A 283 -12.92 14.12 25.65
N ARG A 284 -13.39 13.13 26.42
CA ARG A 284 -13.83 13.33 27.81
C ARG A 284 -12.73 13.80 28.76
N THR A 285 -11.47 13.65 28.38
CA THR A 285 -10.29 14.15 29.09
C THR A 285 -10.15 15.68 29.01
N GLU A 286 -10.75 16.32 27.99
CA GLU A 286 -10.66 17.74 27.71
C GLU A 286 -11.96 18.53 27.98
N ALA A 287 -13.05 17.83 28.32
CA ALA A 287 -14.32 18.46 28.60
C ALA A 287 -14.27 19.32 29.89
N ALA A 288 -14.18 20.64 29.73
CA ALA A 288 -14.35 21.59 30.84
C ALA A 288 -15.78 21.49 31.41
N LEU A 289 -15.92 21.54 32.74
CA LEU A 289 -17.20 21.47 33.49
C LEU A 289 -18.29 22.46 33.03
N THR A 290 -17.93 23.47 32.24
CA THR A 290 -18.82 24.54 31.76
C THR A 290 -18.84 24.68 30.24
N ALA A 291 -18.22 23.76 29.49
CA ALA A 291 -18.27 23.81 28.03
C ALA A 291 -19.72 23.60 27.57
N PRO A 292 -20.26 24.45 26.67
CA PRO A 292 -21.54 24.17 26.05
C PRO A 292 -21.45 22.81 25.35
N VAL A 293 -22.46 21.96 25.53
CA VAL A 293 -22.57 20.67 24.84
C VAL A 293 -22.67 20.97 23.34
N GLN A 294 -21.55 20.99 22.64
CA GLN A 294 -21.52 21.06 21.19
C GLN A 294 -21.55 19.62 20.66
N ASP A 295 -22.72 19.28 20.11
CA ASP A 295 -23.05 18.23 19.14
C ASP A 295 -22.46 16.82 19.34
N LEU A 296 -23.16 16.06 20.21
CA LEU A 296 -23.36 14.60 20.21
C LEU A 296 -22.25 13.78 19.53
N ASP A 297 -21.33 13.24 20.35
CA ASP A 297 -20.50 12.07 20.03
C ASP A 297 -21.22 11.14 19.06
N ARG A 298 -20.61 10.83 17.91
CA ARG A 298 -21.19 10.00 16.84
C ARG A 298 -20.11 9.16 16.18
N VAL A 299 -20.51 7.99 15.68
CA VAL A 299 -19.68 7.17 14.80
C VAL A 299 -20.26 7.29 13.40
N ILE A 300 -19.42 7.58 12.42
CA ILE A 300 -19.80 7.58 11.01
C ILE A 300 -19.13 6.38 10.35
N LEU A 301 -19.90 5.51 9.69
CA LEU A 301 -19.37 4.42 8.85
C LEU A 301 -19.49 4.79 7.38
N PHE A 302 -18.45 4.50 6.61
CA PHE A 302 -18.37 4.80 5.18
C PHE A 302 -18.67 3.56 4.36
N LYS A 303 -19.95 3.39 4.01
CA LYS A 303 -20.51 2.20 3.37
C LYS A 303 -19.71 1.78 2.14
N LYS A 304 -19.44 2.70 1.21
CA LYS A 304 -18.76 2.36 -0.05
C LYS A 304 -17.29 1.98 0.15
N ASN A 305 -16.65 2.49 1.20
CA ASN A 305 -15.29 2.09 1.55
C ASN A 305 -15.28 0.70 2.18
N LEU A 306 -16.21 0.43 3.11
CA LEU A 306 -16.41 -0.90 3.71
C LEU A 306 -16.77 -1.97 2.68
N GLU A 307 -17.61 -1.65 1.68
CA GLU A 307 -17.94 -2.55 0.58
C GLU A 307 -16.71 -3.01 -0.22
N LYS A 308 -15.69 -2.15 -0.37
CA LYS A 308 -14.49 -2.47 -1.17
C LYS A 308 -13.51 -3.39 -0.47
N VAL A 309 -13.46 -3.34 0.87
CA VAL A 309 -12.51 -4.12 1.66
C VAL A 309 -13.07 -5.48 2.10
N CYS A 310 -14.33 -5.78 1.78
CA CYS A 310 -15.01 -7.01 2.17
C CYS A 310 -15.50 -7.80 0.94
N ARG A 311 -15.39 -9.12 1.00
CA ARG A 311 -15.81 -10.05 -0.07
C ARG A 311 -17.23 -10.54 0.12
N ASP A 312 -17.70 -10.60 1.37
CA ASP A 312 -19.05 -11.03 1.70
C ASP A 312 -19.63 -10.32 2.94
N ARG A 313 -20.88 -10.66 3.27
CA ARG A 313 -21.61 -10.05 4.38
C ARG A 313 -21.02 -10.38 5.75
N ASN A 314 -20.41 -11.55 5.93
CA ASN A 314 -19.82 -11.90 7.22
C ASN A 314 -18.52 -11.12 7.44
N GLU A 315 -17.67 -11.03 6.42
CA GLU A 315 -16.48 -10.16 6.44
C GLU A 315 -16.87 -8.70 6.68
N LEU A 316 -17.96 -8.22 6.07
CA LEU A 316 -18.49 -6.87 6.33
C LEU A 316 -18.88 -6.67 7.80
N ILE A 317 -19.55 -7.64 8.42
CA ILE A 317 -19.91 -7.57 9.84
C ILE A 317 -18.66 -7.50 10.71
N GLU A 318 -17.68 -8.37 10.46
CA GLU A 318 -16.40 -8.41 11.18
C GLU A 318 -15.64 -7.09 11.02
N GLN A 319 -15.55 -6.56 9.80
CA GLN A 319 -14.85 -5.31 9.52
C GLN A 319 -15.53 -4.10 10.18
N ILE A 320 -16.86 -4.05 10.22
CA ILE A 320 -17.58 -3.01 10.96
C ILE A 320 -17.25 -3.10 12.46
N GLN A 321 -17.19 -4.31 13.04
CA GLN A 321 -16.80 -4.47 14.44
C GLN A 321 -15.39 -3.94 14.70
N VAL A 322 -14.43 -4.33 13.86
CA VAL A 322 -13.03 -3.88 13.94
C VAL A 322 -12.95 -2.37 13.85
N THR A 323 -13.62 -1.77 12.86
CA THR A 323 -13.66 -0.31 12.66
C THR A 323 -14.21 0.39 13.91
N VAL A 324 -15.38 -0.02 14.40
CA VAL A 324 -16.00 0.61 15.58
C VAL A 324 -15.12 0.46 16.84
N LYS A 325 -14.50 -0.72 17.03
CA LYS A 325 -13.58 -0.95 18.16
C LYS A 325 -12.39 0.01 18.12
N HIS A 326 -11.72 0.15 16.97
CA HIS A 326 -10.57 1.03 16.81
C HIS A 326 -10.92 2.49 17.07
N GLU A 327 -12.01 2.98 16.47
CA GLU A 327 -12.42 4.39 16.59
C GLU A 327 -12.72 4.79 18.05
N ILE A 328 -13.38 3.90 18.80
CA ILE A 328 -13.66 4.14 20.22
C ILE A 328 -12.40 4.02 21.05
N GLY A 329 -11.51 3.08 20.69
CA GLY A 329 -10.22 2.91 21.32
C GLY A 329 -9.41 4.20 21.31
N HIS A 330 -9.23 4.78 20.13
CA HIS A 330 -8.56 6.07 19.93
C HIS A 330 -9.25 7.20 20.69
N TYR A 331 -10.58 7.28 20.62
CA TYR A 331 -11.34 8.31 21.34
C TYR A 331 -11.16 8.24 22.87
N LEU A 332 -11.03 7.04 23.42
CA LEU A 332 -10.78 6.81 24.84
C LEU A 332 -9.30 7.00 25.25
N GLY A 333 -8.41 7.29 24.29
CA GLY A 333 -6.97 7.43 24.52
C GLY A 333 -6.30 6.13 24.94
N LEU A 334 -6.86 4.99 24.54
CA LEU A 334 -6.27 3.67 24.77
C LEU A 334 -5.20 3.43 23.70
N ASP A 335 -4.00 3.01 24.12
CA ASP A 335 -2.98 2.50 23.20
C ASP A 335 -3.35 1.09 22.72
N ASP A 336 -2.77 0.64 21.61
CA ASP A 336 -3.06 -0.67 21.00
C ASP A 336 -2.86 -1.84 21.98
N GLU A 337 -1.91 -1.71 22.91
CA GLU A 337 -1.64 -2.69 23.95
C GLU A 337 -2.78 -2.73 25.01
N SER A 338 -3.36 -1.58 25.35
CA SER A 338 -4.56 -1.48 26.18
C SER A 338 -5.80 -1.94 25.43
N LEU A 339 -5.84 -1.76 24.11
CA LEU A 339 -6.87 -2.33 23.27
C LEU A 339 -6.79 -3.87 23.32
N GLU A 340 -5.64 -4.49 23.08
CA GLU A 340 -5.44 -5.95 23.19
C GLU A 340 -5.89 -6.48 24.57
N ARG A 341 -5.45 -5.84 25.67
CA ARG A 341 -5.77 -6.27 27.04
C ARG A 341 -7.26 -6.19 27.38
N LEU A 342 -8.00 -5.30 26.72
CA LEU A 342 -9.45 -5.17 26.86
C LEU A 342 -10.24 -6.03 25.85
N GLY A 343 -9.55 -6.81 25.02
CA GLY A 343 -10.13 -7.58 23.91
C GLY A 343 -10.60 -6.70 22.76
N LEU A 344 -9.97 -5.54 22.60
CA LEU A 344 -10.32 -4.45 21.68
C LEU A 344 -9.36 -4.30 20.50
N ALA A 345 -8.17 -4.91 20.53
CA ALA A 345 -7.35 -5.08 19.33
C ALA A 345 -7.86 -6.22 18.44
#